data_AF-A0A2T0T179-F1
#
_entry.id   AF-A0A2T0T179-F1
#
_cell.length_a   1.000
_cell.length_b   1.000
_cell.length_c   1.000
_cell.angle_alpha   90.00
_cell.angle_beta   90.00
_cell.angle_gamma   90.00
#
_symmetry.space_group_name_H-M   'P 1'
#
loop_
_entity.id
_entity.type
_entity.pdbx_description
1 polymer ?
#
loop_
_entity_poly.entity_id
_entity_poly.type
_entity_poly.pdbx_seq_one_letter_code
_entity_poly.pdbx_strand_id
1 'polypeptide(L)'
;MTDSHDIARLVAGLAHAQDRRDWTALRALFADRTHLDLSGHPGAPAEDVTADALVARARSVLEGFDRTVHTPWHLVATVDGVEATCRAEVIAYHHVPTAPGAVGECTMRGHWDLALRKESGRWLVHRWAVVRTEPWEGSPDVYRLAAERVRTRRGQHDGGYFEVRRERAAAGRRADLVRCMGEQVIPLHVEKGMEVVAAFVDLDDEDAYVWVRRFAHEDERRAVLDAVHDDPRWRDGIGPAVRDLLAPGRPSTTRLVPVDTEVLP
;
A
#
# COMPACT_ATOMS: atom_id res chain seq x y z
N MET A 1 40.91 11.46 -7.00
CA MET A 1 40.06 12.26 -6.09
C MET A 1 38.58 12.20 -6.44
N THR A 2 38.21 11.94 -7.70
CA THR A 2 36.80 11.89 -8.13
C THR A 2 36.03 10.66 -7.64
N ASP A 3 36.65 9.48 -7.61
CA ASP A 3 35.93 8.22 -7.30
C ASP A 3 35.38 8.14 -5.87
N SER A 4 36.19 8.45 -4.86
CA SER A 4 35.72 8.46 -3.46
C SER A 4 34.59 9.46 -3.25
N HIS A 5 34.64 10.60 -3.94
CA HIS A 5 33.59 11.61 -3.90
C HIS A 5 32.31 11.12 -4.56
N ASP A 6 32.41 10.47 -5.72
CA ASP A 6 31.26 9.91 -6.44
C ASP A 6 30.62 8.73 -5.70
N ILE A 7 31.42 7.90 -5.03
CA ILE A 7 30.94 6.85 -4.13
C ILE A 7 30.21 7.46 -2.93
N ALA A 8 30.75 8.52 -2.31
CA ALA A 8 30.07 9.20 -1.21
C ALA A 8 28.73 9.82 -1.67
N ARG A 9 28.68 10.40 -2.87
CA ARG A 9 27.42 10.88 -3.49
C ARG A 9 26.44 9.74 -3.74
N LEU A 10 26.90 8.57 -4.21
CA LEU A 10 26.06 7.40 -4.42
C LEU A 10 25.42 6.94 -3.11
N VAL A 11 26.20 6.84 -2.02
CA VAL A 11 25.69 6.43 -0.71
C VAL A 11 24.70 7.44 -0.13
N ALA A 12 24.98 8.74 -0.24
CA ALA A 12 24.03 9.78 0.11
C ALA A 12 22.76 9.71 -0.76
N GLY A 13 22.92 9.39 -2.05
CA GLY A 13 21.83 9.17 -2.99
C GLY A 13 20.93 7.99 -2.62
N LEU A 14 21.49 6.88 -2.12
CA LEU A 14 20.71 5.73 -1.64
C LEU A 14 19.76 6.15 -0.53
N ALA A 15 20.29 6.80 0.51
CA ALA A 15 19.49 7.32 1.62
C ALA A 15 18.44 8.33 1.16
N HIS A 16 18.86 9.32 0.35
CA HIS A 16 17.97 10.37 -0.13
C HIS A 16 16.82 9.83 -0.97
N ALA A 17 17.10 8.92 -1.91
CA ALA A 17 16.08 8.36 -2.79
C ALA A 17 15.06 7.52 -2.02
N GLN A 18 15.50 6.75 -1.02
CA GLN A 18 14.60 6.01 -0.12
C GLN A 18 13.68 6.95 0.66
N ASP A 19 14.24 7.96 1.33
CA ASP A 19 13.47 8.87 2.19
C ASP A 19 12.57 9.82 1.40
N ARG A 20 12.96 10.13 0.17
CA ARG A 20 12.14 10.91 -0.76
C ARG A 20 11.12 10.09 -1.53
N ARG A 21 11.21 8.76 -1.47
CA ARG A 21 10.44 7.83 -2.31
C ARG A 21 10.64 8.12 -3.80
N ASP A 22 11.84 8.55 -4.17
CA ASP A 22 12.22 8.78 -5.56
C ASP A 22 12.70 7.44 -6.14
N TRP A 23 11.73 6.67 -6.62
CA TRP A 23 11.97 5.32 -7.15
C TRP A 23 12.84 5.33 -8.41
N THR A 24 12.73 6.39 -9.22
CA THR A 24 13.55 6.57 -10.43
C THR A 24 15.00 6.84 -10.06
N ALA A 25 15.24 7.74 -9.09
CA ALA A 25 16.58 8.00 -8.59
C ALA A 25 17.17 6.76 -7.90
N LEU A 26 16.37 6.04 -7.10
CA LEU A 26 16.81 4.81 -6.44
C LEU A 26 17.25 3.76 -7.47
N ARG A 27 16.43 3.52 -8.50
CA ARG A 27 16.72 2.58 -9.59
C ARG A 27 18.04 2.89 -10.30
N ALA A 28 18.35 4.18 -10.48
CA ALA A 28 19.53 4.64 -11.21
C ALA A 28 20.86 4.42 -10.46
N LEU A 29 20.83 4.00 -9.19
CA LEU A 29 22.01 3.73 -8.36
C LEU A 29 22.50 2.28 -8.46
N PHE A 30 21.67 1.37 -8.96
CA PHE A 30 21.94 -0.07 -9.01
C PHE A 30 22.32 -0.52 -10.42
N ALA A 31 23.16 -1.55 -10.50
CA ALA A 31 23.33 -2.33 -11.72
C ALA A 31 22.04 -3.08 -12.06
N ASP A 32 21.88 -3.55 -13.30
CA ASP A 32 20.64 -4.24 -13.71
C ASP A 32 20.34 -5.48 -12.85
N ARG A 33 21.39 -6.15 -12.37
CA ARG A 33 21.32 -7.19 -11.35
C ARG A 33 22.19 -6.81 -10.17
N THR A 34 21.66 -6.99 -8.97
CA THR A 34 22.34 -6.69 -7.70
C THR A 34 22.16 -7.86 -6.75
N HIS A 35 23.23 -8.23 -6.08
CA HIS A 35 23.19 -9.14 -4.94
C HIS A 35 22.69 -8.39 -3.70
N LEU A 36 21.47 -8.68 -3.27
CA LEU A 36 20.83 -8.05 -2.12
C LEU A 36 20.88 -9.00 -0.93
N ASP A 37 21.53 -8.56 0.15
CA ASP A 37 21.65 -9.34 1.39
C ASP A 37 20.97 -8.62 2.55
N LEU A 38 19.75 -9.06 2.83
CA LEU A 38 18.92 -8.55 3.91
C LEU A 38 18.88 -9.53 5.09
N SER A 39 19.83 -10.47 5.17
CA SER A 39 19.84 -11.50 6.22
C SER A 39 20.19 -10.90 7.58
N GLY A 40 21.03 -9.87 7.58
CA GLY A 40 21.34 -9.06 8.76
C GLY A 40 20.21 -8.12 9.19
N HIS A 41 19.37 -7.69 8.24
CA HIS A 41 18.16 -6.89 8.49
C HIS A 41 17.33 -6.73 7.19
N PRO A 42 16.01 -7.03 7.19
CA PRO A 42 15.19 -7.51 8.31
C PRO A 42 15.21 -9.03 8.58
N GLY A 43 16.08 -9.81 7.92
CA GLY A 43 16.18 -11.26 8.11
C GLY A 43 15.81 -12.10 6.87
N ALA A 44 15.72 -11.47 5.69
CA ALA A 44 15.44 -12.19 4.45
C ALA A 44 16.74 -12.78 3.86
N PRO A 45 16.70 -13.96 3.22
CA PRO A 45 17.89 -14.57 2.66
C PRO A 45 18.53 -13.69 1.58
N ALA A 46 19.84 -13.80 1.42
CA ALA A 46 20.55 -13.13 0.35
C ALA A 46 20.16 -13.70 -1.01
N GLU A 47 19.98 -12.84 -2.01
CA GLU A 47 19.49 -13.22 -3.33
C GLU A 47 19.99 -12.25 -4.41
N ASP A 48 20.06 -12.75 -5.66
CA ASP A 48 20.32 -11.91 -6.82
C ASP A 48 18.99 -11.41 -7.39
N VAL A 49 18.78 -10.10 -7.35
CA VAL A 49 17.55 -9.44 -7.81
C VAL A 49 17.85 -8.51 -8.97
N THR A 50 16.84 -8.23 -9.79
CA THR A 50 16.93 -7.08 -10.71
C THR A 50 16.76 -5.79 -9.92
N ALA A 51 17.34 -4.69 -10.41
CA ALA A 51 17.15 -3.41 -9.76
C ALA A 51 15.68 -2.94 -9.77
N ASP A 52 14.88 -3.34 -10.76
CA ASP A 52 13.43 -3.07 -10.77
C ASP A 52 12.71 -3.83 -9.65
N ALA A 53 13.05 -5.10 -9.42
CA ALA A 53 12.48 -5.89 -8.33
C ALA A 53 12.90 -5.36 -6.95
N LEU A 54 14.16 -4.92 -6.82
CA LEU A 54 14.67 -4.26 -5.61
C LEU A 54 13.86 -2.99 -5.31
N VAL A 55 13.67 -2.12 -6.30
CA VAL A 55 12.91 -0.88 -6.15
C VAL A 55 11.44 -1.15 -5.86
N ALA A 56 10.83 -2.14 -6.52
CA ALA A 56 9.46 -2.56 -6.21
C ALA A 56 9.32 -3.05 -4.76
N ARG A 57 10.29 -3.81 -4.24
CA ARG A 57 10.33 -4.24 -2.85
C ARG A 57 10.52 -3.06 -1.90
N ALA A 58 11.46 -2.16 -2.16
CA ALA A 58 11.68 -0.95 -1.36
C ALA A 58 10.40 -0.10 -1.30
N ARG A 59 9.74 0.11 -2.45
CA ARG A 59 8.46 0.80 -2.56
C ARG A 59 7.38 0.15 -1.68
N SER A 60 7.23 -1.17 -1.77
CA SER A 60 6.22 -1.90 -0.98
C SER A 60 6.39 -1.77 0.53
N VAL A 61 7.63 -1.55 1.00
CA VAL A 61 7.94 -1.35 2.42
C VAL A 61 7.80 0.11 2.82
N LEU A 62 8.38 1.04 2.06
CA LEU A 62 8.57 2.43 2.45
C LEU A 62 7.32 3.33 2.24
N GLU A 63 6.40 2.94 1.36
CA GLU A 63 5.14 3.69 1.10
C GLU A 63 4.21 3.75 2.32
N GLY A 64 4.32 2.76 3.21
CA GLY A 64 3.45 2.63 4.38
C GLY A 64 3.84 3.53 5.55
N PHE A 65 5.05 4.07 5.55
CA PHE A 65 5.54 4.97 6.60
C PHE A 65 5.03 6.40 6.38
N ASP A 66 5.00 7.23 7.43
CA ASP A 66 4.87 8.69 7.26
C ASP A 66 6.24 9.33 7.05
N ARG A 67 7.24 8.79 7.76
CA ARG A 67 8.60 9.28 7.69
C ARG A 67 9.56 8.11 7.77
N THR A 68 10.55 8.16 6.89
CA THR A 68 11.80 7.42 7.04
C THR A 68 12.95 8.42 7.00
N VAL A 69 14.01 8.12 7.75
CA VAL A 69 15.25 8.88 7.72
C VAL A 69 16.41 7.89 7.78
N HIS A 70 17.13 7.73 6.68
CA HIS A 70 18.35 6.96 6.59
C HIS A 70 19.55 7.91 6.66
N THR A 71 20.37 7.77 7.68
CA THR A 71 21.52 8.64 7.92
C THR A 71 22.82 7.83 7.80
N PRO A 72 23.38 7.70 6.59
CA PRO A 72 24.68 7.06 6.42
C PRO A 72 25.82 7.98 6.87
N TRP A 73 26.81 7.44 7.57
CA TRP A 73 28.01 8.15 8.02
C TRP A 73 29.26 7.25 8.09
N HIS A 74 30.41 7.86 8.41
CA HIS A 74 31.72 7.21 8.52
C HIS A 74 32.04 6.30 7.32
N LEU A 75 31.82 6.82 6.11
CA LEU A 75 32.01 6.07 4.88
C LEU A 75 33.49 5.73 4.69
N VAL A 76 33.78 4.45 4.51
CA VAL A 76 35.11 3.94 4.17
C VAL A 76 35.00 3.22 2.84
N ALA A 77 35.70 3.72 1.82
CA ALA A 77 35.69 3.14 0.48
C ALA A 77 37.11 2.78 0.02
N THR A 78 37.25 1.61 -0.58
CA THR A 78 38.48 1.14 -1.22
C THR A 78 38.19 0.94 -2.70
N VAL A 79 38.99 1.58 -3.56
CA VAL A 79 38.81 1.56 -5.02
C VAL A 79 39.97 0.79 -5.66
N ASP A 80 39.65 -0.15 -6.54
CA ASP A 80 40.60 -0.90 -7.36
C ASP A 80 40.14 -0.88 -8.83
N GLY A 81 40.70 0.07 -9.60
CA GLY A 81 40.34 0.27 -11.00
C GLY A 81 38.86 0.61 -11.19
N VAL A 82 38.09 -0.35 -11.72
CA VAL A 82 36.64 -0.23 -11.95
C VAL A 82 35.80 -0.89 -10.86
N GLU A 83 36.41 -1.51 -9.86
CA GLU A 83 35.72 -2.13 -8.72
C GLU A 83 35.95 -1.29 -7.46
N ALA A 84 34.99 -1.31 -6.53
CA ALA A 84 35.16 -0.70 -5.22
C ALA A 84 34.33 -1.42 -4.15
N THR A 85 34.80 -1.39 -2.91
CA THR A 85 33.99 -1.71 -1.74
C THR A 85 33.74 -0.44 -0.94
N CYS A 86 32.56 -0.35 -0.32
CA CYS A 86 32.24 0.74 0.58
C CYS A 86 31.45 0.22 1.79
N ARG A 87 31.93 0.54 2.99
CA ARG A 87 31.15 0.41 4.23
C ARG A 87 30.69 1.79 4.67
N ALA A 88 29.41 1.89 5.02
CA ALA A 88 28.85 3.07 5.64
C ALA A 88 28.06 2.65 6.88
N GLU A 89 28.37 3.23 8.04
CA GLU A 89 27.51 3.10 9.21
C GLU A 89 26.17 3.80 8.90
N VAL A 90 25.07 3.32 9.47
CA VAL A 90 23.73 3.86 9.20
C VAL A 90 22.86 3.84 10.44
N ILE A 91 22.14 4.94 10.64
CA ILE A 91 20.94 4.97 11.47
C ILE A 91 19.73 5.10 10.56
N ALA A 92 18.76 4.19 10.71
CA ALA A 92 17.51 4.23 9.97
C ALA A 92 16.31 4.38 10.92
N TYR A 93 15.74 5.59 10.94
CA TYR A 93 14.53 5.93 11.68
C TYR A 93 13.29 5.73 10.81
N HIS A 94 12.24 5.17 11.39
CA HIS A 94 10.96 4.92 10.73
C HIS A 94 9.82 5.31 11.65
N HIS A 95 8.78 5.95 11.09
CA HIS A 95 7.62 6.39 11.85
C HIS A 95 6.29 6.16 11.11
N VAL A 96 5.28 5.74 11.87
CA VAL A 96 3.86 5.65 11.52
C VAL A 96 3.02 6.23 12.66
N PRO A 97 1.97 7.03 12.36
CA PRO A 97 1.02 7.48 13.37
C PRO A 97 0.35 6.31 14.05
N THR A 98 0.30 6.36 15.38
CA THR A 98 -0.34 5.36 16.23
C THR A 98 -1.36 6.00 17.16
N ALA A 99 -2.25 5.18 17.72
CA ALA A 99 -3.14 5.62 18.78
C ALA A 99 -2.33 6.08 20.01
N PRO A 100 -2.87 6.99 20.85
CA PRO A 100 -2.21 7.40 22.09
C PRO A 100 -1.77 6.21 22.94
N GLY A 101 -0.52 6.23 23.39
CA GLY A 101 0.09 5.17 24.21
C GLY A 101 0.75 4.03 23.42
N ALA A 102 0.55 3.93 22.11
CA ALA A 102 1.28 2.99 21.25
C ALA A 102 2.52 3.65 20.64
N VAL A 103 3.64 2.91 20.58
CA VAL A 103 4.90 3.40 20.02
C VAL A 103 4.84 3.35 18.49
N GLY A 104 4.85 4.53 17.86
CA GLY A 104 4.74 4.71 16.41
C GLY A 104 6.07 4.82 15.67
N GLU A 105 7.19 4.51 16.33
CA GLU A 105 8.51 4.67 15.72
C GLU A 105 9.47 3.52 16.06
N CYS A 106 10.46 3.34 15.20
CA CYS A 106 11.62 2.52 15.48
C CYS A 106 12.89 3.05 14.84
N THR A 107 14.03 2.71 15.44
CA THR A 107 15.36 3.04 14.94
C THR A 107 16.21 1.77 14.80
N MET A 108 16.76 1.57 13.61
CA MET A 108 17.79 0.57 13.33
C MET A 108 19.16 1.24 13.36
N ARG A 109 20.14 0.59 14.00
CA ARG A 109 21.56 0.97 13.95
C ARG A 109 22.37 -0.18 13.38
N GLY A 110 23.28 0.14 12.48
CA GLY A 110 23.95 -0.86 11.68
C GLY A 110 24.90 -0.27 10.66
N HIS A 111 25.19 -1.04 9.63
CA HIS A 111 25.98 -0.59 8.49
C HIS A 111 25.44 -1.16 7.18
N TRP A 112 25.78 -0.47 6.09
CA TRP A 112 25.67 -0.95 4.72
C TRP A 112 27.03 -1.42 4.23
N ASP A 113 27.07 -2.63 3.69
CA ASP A 113 28.22 -3.14 2.94
C ASP A 113 27.89 -3.18 1.46
N LEU A 114 28.65 -2.41 0.69
CA LEU A 114 28.46 -2.22 -0.73
C LEU A 114 29.64 -2.78 -1.50
N ALA A 115 29.35 -3.52 -2.58
CA ALA A 115 30.28 -3.73 -3.68
C ALA A 115 29.78 -2.93 -4.88
N LEU A 116 30.67 -2.14 -5.46
CA LEU A 116 30.37 -1.16 -6.49
C LEU A 116 31.24 -1.45 -7.72
N ARG A 117 30.69 -1.23 -8.91
CA ARG A 117 31.43 -1.29 -10.16
C ARG A 117 31.20 -0.04 -10.99
N LYS A 118 32.25 0.44 -11.65
CA LYS A 118 32.21 1.60 -12.53
C LYS A 118 31.83 1.16 -13.94
N GLU A 119 30.68 1.62 -14.41
CA GLU A 119 30.14 1.31 -15.73
C GLU A 119 29.82 2.61 -16.46
N SER A 120 30.32 2.76 -17.69
CA SER A 120 30.13 3.98 -18.48
C SER A 120 30.44 5.28 -17.71
N GLY A 121 31.47 5.24 -16.87
CA GLY A 121 31.91 6.38 -16.07
C GLY A 121 31.16 6.60 -14.74
N ARG A 122 30.17 5.77 -14.40
CA ARG A 122 29.37 5.89 -13.17
C ARG A 122 29.55 4.68 -12.25
N TRP A 123 29.66 4.91 -10.96
CA TRP A 123 29.60 3.84 -9.97
C TRP A 123 28.17 3.34 -9.81
N LEU A 124 27.98 2.02 -9.81
CA LEU A 124 26.70 1.36 -9.60
C LEU A 124 26.83 0.29 -8.52
N VAL A 125 25.77 0.08 -7.75
CA VAL A 125 25.71 -0.95 -6.71
C VAL A 125 25.49 -2.32 -7.33
N HIS A 126 26.48 -3.20 -7.14
CA HIS A 126 26.44 -4.62 -7.52
C HIS A 126 26.11 -5.54 -6.34
N ARG A 127 26.48 -5.13 -5.13
CA ARG A 127 26.07 -5.80 -3.89
C ARG A 127 25.63 -4.78 -2.86
N TRP A 128 24.54 -5.06 -2.15
CA TRP A 128 24.14 -4.31 -0.97
C TRP A 128 23.74 -5.26 0.14
N ALA A 129 24.48 -5.23 1.25
CA ALA A 129 24.04 -5.85 2.49
C ALA A 129 23.64 -4.82 3.52
N VAL A 130 22.59 -5.11 4.28
CA VAL A 130 22.14 -4.30 5.41
C VAL A 130 22.30 -5.13 6.69
N VAL A 131 23.16 -4.65 7.59
CA VAL A 131 23.51 -5.39 8.81
C VAL A 131 23.13 -4.55 10.01
N ARG A 132 22.17 -5.03 10.80
CA ARG A 132 21.84 -4.41 12.09
C ARG A 132 22.83 -4.90 13.15
N THR A 133 23.46 -3.97 13.86
CA THR A 133 24.48 -4.27 14.88
C THR A 133 23.98 -4.11 16.31
N GLU A 134 22.85 -3.42 16.50
CA GLU A 134 22.24 -3.18 17.82
C GLU A 134 20.77 -3.65 17.86
N PRO A 135 20.20 -3.90 19.05
CA PRO A 135 18.76 -4.09 19.20
C PRO A 135 17.97 -2.90 18.63
N TRP A 136 16.70 -3.13 18.30
CA TRP A 136 15.78 -2.05 17.97
C TRP A 136 15.64 -1.08 19.14
N GLU A 137 15.65 0.21 18.83
CA GLU A 137 15.04 1.22 19.69
C GLU A 137 13.63 1.52 19.17
N GLY A 138 12.67 1.69 20.07
CA GLY A 138 11.25 1.78 19.70
C GLY A 138 10.64 0.42 19.38
N SER A 139 9.60 0.38 18.54
CA SER A 139 8.86 -0.85 18.23
C SER A 139 9.00 -1.25 16.76
N PRO A 140 9.57 -2.43 16.43
CA PRO A 140 9.64 -2.90 15.05
C PRO A 140 8.27 -3.22 14.44
N ASP A 141 7.19 -3.25 15.24
CA ASP A 141 5.82 -3.41 14.74
C ASP A 141 5.39 -2.32 13.75
N VAL A 142 6.09 -1.18 13.72
CA VAL A 142 5.85 -0.13 12.73
C VAL A 142 5.99 -0.62 11.30
N TYR A 143 6.81 -1.65 11.02
CA TYR A 143 6.89 -2.26 9.70
C TYR A 143 5.62 -3.03 9.33
N ARG A 144 5.02 -3.75 10.30
CA ARG A 144 3.72 -4.40 10.11
C ARG A 144 2.62 -3.37 9.88
N LEU A 145 2.58 -2.31 10.69
CA LEU A 145 1.63 -1.21 10.56
C LEU A 145 1.77 -0.48 9.22
N ALA A 146 3.00 -0.21 8.78
CA ALA A 146 3.27 0.36 7.47
C ALA A 146 2.73 -0.54 6.34
N ALA A 147 3.03 -1.84 6.39
CA ALA A 147 2.52 -2.80 5.40
C ALA A 147 0.98 -2.89 5.40
N GLU A 148 0.32 -2.78 6.56
CA GLU A 148 -1.14 -2.69 6.65
C GLU A 148 -1.66 -1.44 5.95
N ARG A 149 -1.02 -0.28 6.14
CA ARG A 149 -1.42 0.96 5.49
C ARG A 149 -1.25 0.93 3.98
N VAL A 150 -0.20 0.30 3.47
CA VAL A 150 -0.05 0.06 2.02
C VAL A 150 -1.19 -0.83 1.53
N ARG A 151 -1.52 -1.91 2.25
CA ARG A 151 -2.63 -2.80 1.90
C ARG A 151 -3.98 -2.10 1.97
N THR A 152 -4.23 -1.19 2.90
CA THR A 152 -5.48 -0.41 2.97
C THR A 152 -5.56 0.61 1.82
N ARG A 153 -4.48 1.33 1.52
CA ARG A 153 -4.44 2.31 0.41
C ARG A 153 -4.52 1.62 -0.96
N ARG A 154 -3.79 0.51 -1.15
CA ARG A 154 -3.94 -0.36 -2.32
C ARG A 154 -5.31 -1.02 -2.34
N GLY A 155 -5.84 -1.40 -1.18
CA GLY A 155 -7.22 -1.82 -1.02
C GLY A 155 -8.19 -0.79 -1.58
N GLN A 156 -7.87 0.51 -1.54
CA GLN A 156 -8.65 1.61 -2.14
C GLN A 156 -8.33 1.89 -3.63
N HIS A 157 -7.14 1.52 -4.14
CA HIS A 157 -6.63 1.94 -5.46
C HIS A 157 -6.12 0.83 -6.42
N ASP A 158 -5.98 -0.42 -5.97
CA ASP A 158 -5.34 -1.50 -6.72
C ASP A 158 -6.37 -2.26 -7.55
N GLY A 159 -6.63 -1.77 -8.77
CA GLY A 159 -7.36 -2.47 -9.84
C GLY A 159 -8.86 -2.74 -9.63
N GLY A 160 -9.36 -2.57 -8.40
CA GLY A 160 -10.76 -2.72 -8.07
C GLY A 160 -11.63 -1.60 -8.64
N TYR A 161 -12.90 -1.91 -8.87
CA TYR A 161 -13.89 -0.95 -9.34
C TYR A 161 -14.98 -0.77 -8.28
N PHE A 162 -15.67 0.35 -8.38
CA PHE A 162 -16.82 0.70 -7.56
C PHE A 162 -18.10 0.45 -8.34
N GLU A 163 -19.14 -0.06 -7.69
CA GLU A 163 -20.51 -0.02 -8.18
C GLU A 163 -21.30 1.04 -7.41
N VAL A 164 -21.74 2.08 -8.13
CA VAL A 164 -22.75 3.01 -7.64
C VAL A 164 -24.11 2.45 -8.04
N ARG A 165 -24.88 2.02 -7.06
CA ARG A 165 -26.25 1.54 -7.25
C ARG A 165 -27.23 2.62 -6.83
N ARG A 166 -28.22 2.87 -7.68
CA ARG A 166 -29.36 3.75 -7.38
C ARG A 166 -30.62 2.91 -7.38
N GLU A 167 -31.18 2.78 -6.20
CA GLU A 167 -32.47 2.15 -5.92
C GLU A 167 -33.55 3.25 -5.90
N ARG A 168 -34.77 2.92 -6.33
CA ARG A 168 -35.93 3.82 -6.24
C ARG A 168 -36.92 3.22 -5.25
N ALA A 169 -37.19 3.93 -4.17
CA ALA A 169 -38.22 3.59 -3.21
C ALA A 169 -39.62 3.69 -3.85
N ALA A 170 -40.56 2.89 -3.38
CA ALA A 170 -41.97 3.14 -3.63
C ALA A 170 -42.37 4.49 -3.01
N ALA A 171 -43.36 5.17 -3.61
CA ALA A 171 -43.77 6.52 -3.21
C ALA A 171 -44.01 6.62 -1.69
N GLY A 172 -43.33 7.56 -1.03
CA GLY A 172 -43.43 7.79 0.41
C GLY A 172 -42.74 6.74 1.30
N ARG A 173 -42.08 5.72 0.73
CA ARG A 173 -41.42 4.63 1.47
C ARG A 173 -39.91 4.80 1.62
N ARG A 174 -39.31 5.93 1.19
CA ARG A 174 -37.85 6.13 1.26
C ARG A 174 -37.29 5.97 2.67
N ALA A 175 -37.97 6.48 3.70
CA ALA A 175 -37.51 6.33 5.09
C ALA A 175 -37.48 4.86 5.54
N ASP A 176 -38.50 4.08 5.18
CA ASP A 176 -38.54 2.64 5.43
C ASP A 176 -37.43 1.90 4.67
N LEU A 177 -37.17 2.28 3.42
CA LEU A 177 -36.09 1.74 2.61
C LEU A 177 -34.73 2.01 3.26
N VAL A 178 -34.46 3.26 3.69
CA VAL A 178 -33.21 3.63 4.38
C VAL A 178 -33.00 2.76 5.62
N ARG A 179 -34.06 2.57 6.43
CA ARG A 179 -34.01 1.75 7.63
C ARG A 179 -33.74 0.28 7.30
N CYS A 180 -34.47 -0.31 6.34
CA CYS A 180 -34.24 -1.68 5.89
C CYS A 180 -32.82 -1.88 5.33
N MET A 181 -32.32 -0.91 4.56
CA MET A 181 -30.98 -0.94 4.00
C MET A 181 -29.90 -0.94 5.11
N GLY A 182 -30.01 -0.04 6.08
CA GLY A 182 -29.03 0.12 7.16
C GLY A 182 -29.08 -0.97 8.23
N GLU A 183 -30.26 -1.48 8.57
CA GLU A 183 -30.44 -2.46 9.66
C GLU A 183 -30.26 -3.91 9.19
N GLN A 184 -30.50 -4.20 7.91
CA GLN A 184 -30.60 -5.59 7.44
C GLN A 184 -29.80 -5.85 6.16
N VAL A 185 -30.02 -5.09 5.09
CA VAL A 185 -29.40 -5.36 3.78
C VAL A 185 -27.89 -5.18 3.84
N ILE A 186 -27.41 -3.98 4.19
CA ILE A 186 -25.98 -3.66 4.23
C ILE A 186 -25.24 -4.56 5.24
N PRO A 187 -25.73 -4.77 6.48
CA PRO A 187 -25.10 -5.69 7.43
C PRO A 187 -24.89 -7.09 6.87
N LEU A 188 -25.88 -7.69 6.21
CA LEU A 188 -25.73 -9.01 5.60
C LEU A 188 -24.69 -9.00 4.48
N HIS A 189 -24.70 -7.97 3.62
CA HIS A 189 -23.73 -7.87 2.53
C HIS A 189 -22.29 -7.75 3.07
N VAL A 190 -22.07 -6.93 4.10
CA VAL A 190 -20.77 -6.78 4.76
C VAL A 190 -20.36 -8.09 5.43
N GLU A 191 -21.27 -8.79 6.11
CA GLU A 191 -21.01 -10.11 6.70
C GLU A 191 -20.56 -11.14 5.64
N LYS A 192 -21.09 -11.07 4.42
CA LYS A 192 -20.68 -11.93 3.29
C LYS A 192 -19.40 -11.45 2.56
N GLY A 193 -18.73 -10.43 3.08
CA GLY A 193 -17.46 -9.94 2.55
C GLY A 193 -17.59 -8.79 1.55
N MET A 194 -18.76 -8.18 1.40
CA MET A 194 -18.90 -7.00 0.56
C MET A 194 -18.35 -5.73 1.24
N GLU A 195 -17.50 -5.00 0.56
CA GLU A 195 -17.13 -3.65 0.98
C GLU A 195 -18.20 -2.64 0.54
N VAL A 196 -18.95 -2.09 1.50
CA VAL A 196 -19.88 -0.98 1.28
C VAL A 196 -19.20 0.31 1.71
N VAL A 197 -18.95 1.20 0.75
CA VAL A 197 -18.13 2.41 0.91
C VAL A 197 -18.96 3.57 1.45
N ALA A 198 -20.19 3.73 0.97
CA ALA A 198 -21.08 4.81 1.37
C ALA A 198 -22.54 4.52 0.98
N ALA A 199 -23.47 5.23 1.63
CA ALA A 199 -24.89 5.26 1.26
C ALA A 199 -25.47 6.67 1.44
N PHE A 200 -26.41 7.04 0.58
CA PHE A 200 -26.95 8.38 0.43
C PHE A 200 -28.44 8.34 0.09
N VAL A 201 -29.15 9.41 0.45
CA VAL A 201 -30.44 9.77 -0.14
C VAL A 201 -30.22 10.95 -1.09
N ASP A 202 -30.98 11.01 -2.17
CA ASP A 202 -30.92 12.14 -3.09
C ASP A 202 -31.78 13.30 -2.55
N LEU A 203 -31.25 14.53 -2.58
CA LEU A 203 -31.98 15.71 -2.13
C LEU A 203 -32.97 16.20 -3.19
N ASP A 204 -32.70 15.90 -4.46
CA ASP A 204 -33.49 16.33 -5.61
C ASP A 204 -34.43 15.23 -6.13
N ASP A 205 -34.34 14.01 -5.59
CA ASP A 205 -35.21 12.86 -5.91
C ASP A 205 -35.67 12.19 -4.62
N GLU A 206 -36.93 12.47 -4.22
CA GLU A 206 -37.49 12.03 -2.94
C GLU A 206 -37.62 10.51 -2.77
N ASP A 207 -37.49 9.76 -3.86
CA ASP A 207 -37.56 8.30 -3.86
C ASP A 207 -36.17 7.64 -4.02
N ALA A 208 -35.12 8.38 -4.33
CA ALA A 208 -33.82 7.77 -4.62
C ALA A 208 -33.01 7.43 -3.37
N TYR A 209 -32.46 6.22 -3.36
CA TYR A 209 -31.45 5.75 -2.43
C TYR A 209 -30.22 5.28 -3.21
N VAL A 210 -29.06 5.84 -2.91
CA VAL A 210 -27.80 5.55 -3.60
C VAL A 210 -26.83 4.87 -2.64
N TRP A 211 -26.14 3.85 -3.09
CA TRP A 211 -25.11 3.19 -2.30
C TRP A 211 -23.94 2.75 -3.17
N VAL A 212 -22.75 2.83 -2.59
CA VAL A 212 -21.47 2.60 -3.27
C VAL A 212 -20.80 1.39 -2.66
N ARG A 213 -20.38 0.47 -3.51
CA ARG A 213 -19.79 -0.81 -3.12
C ARG A 213 -18.51 -1.01 -3.90
N ARG A 214 -17.53 -1.73 -3.35
CA ARG A 214 -16.25 -1.97 -3.99
C ARG A 214 -16.00 -3.46 -4.20
N PHE A 215 -15.33 -3.77 -5.31
CA PHE A 215 -14.88 -5.12 -5.66
C PHE A 215 -13.47 -5.04 -6.25
N ALA A 216 -12.61 -5.99 -5.89
CA ALA A 216 -11.29 -6.16 -6.47
C ALA A 216 -11.39 -6.69 -7.91
N HIS A 217 -12.31 -7.62 -8.18
CA HIS A 217 -12.57 -8.18 -9.52
C HIS A 217 -13.98 -8.78 -9.66
N GLU A 218 -14.39 -9.13 -10.89
CA GLU A 218 -15.75 -9.64 -11.17
C GLU A 218 -16.05 -10.97 -10.47
N ASP A 219 -15.06 -11.86 -10.33
CA ASP A 219 -15.29 -13.16 -9.69
C ASP A 219 -15.57 -13.04 -8.18
N GLU A 220 -14.88 -12.11 -7.49
CA GLU A 220 -15.19 -11.80 -6.09
C GLU A 220 -16.61 -11.24 -5.97
N ARG A 221 -16.95 -10.27 -6.82
CA ARG A 221 -18.31 -9.70 -6.84
C ARG A 221 -19.36 -10.80 -6.99
N ARG A 222 -19.15 -11.75 -7.91
CA ARG A 222 -20.08 -12.86 -8.13
C ARG A 222 -20.19 -13.73 -6.90
N ALA A 223 -19.07 -14.18 -6.34
CA ALA A 223 -19.04 -15.02 -5.15
C ALA A 223 -19.76 -14.37 -3.95
N VAL A 224 -19.53 -13.08 -3.70
CA VAL A 224 -20.18 -12.36 -2.60
C VAL A 224 -21.68 -12.21 -2.84
N LEU A 225 -22.10 -11.87 -4.06
CA LEU A 225 -23.53 -11.74 -4.39
C LEU A 225 -24.27 -13.06 -4.33
N ASP A 226 -23.66 -14.15 -4.81
CA ASP A 226 -24.22 -15.49 -4.71
C ASP A 226 -24.37 -15.89 -3.23
N ALA A 227 -23.33 -15.66 -2.41
CA ALA A 227 -23.38 -15.93 -0.98
C ALA A 227 -24.46 -15.13 -0.23
N VAL A 228 -24.75 -13.89 -0.66
CA VAL A 228 -25.88 -13.10 -0.11
C VAL A 228 -27.20 -13.70 -0.56
N HIS A 229 -27.37 -13.95 -1.86
CA HIS A 229 -28.65 -14.40 -2.41
C HIS A 229 -29.02 -15.83 -2.00
N ASP A 230 -28.05 -16.68 -1.70
CA ASP A 230 -28.26 -18.04 -1.23
C ASP A 230 -28.53 -18.12 0.28
N ASP A 231 -28.18 -17.07 1.05
CA ASP A 231 -28.42 -17.03 2.50
C ASP A 231 -29.93 -17.10 2.81
N PRO A 232 -30.38 -18.01 3.69
CA PRO A 232 -31.79 -18.12 4.05
C PRO A 232 -32.38 -16.81 4.60
N ARG A 233 -31.60 -16.01 5.34
CA ARG A 233 -32.04 -14.70 5.84
C ARG A 233 -32.40 -13.74 4.70
N TRP A 234 -31.68 -13.84 3.58
CA TRP A 234 -32.00 -13.08 2.39
C TRP A 234 -33.24 -13.63 1.69
N ARG A 235 -33.27 -14.94 1.38
CA ARG A 235 -34.34 -15.56 0.59
C ARG A 235 -35.70 -15.47 1.28
N ASP A 236 -35.74 -15.72 2.58
CA ASP A 236 -36.98 -15.91 3.32
C ASP A 236 -37.45 -14.64 4.06
N GLY A 237 -36.60 -13.61 4.16
CA GLY A 237 -36.89 -12.40 4.95
C GLY A 237 -36.49 -11.11 4.26
N ILE A 238 -35.19 -10.82 4.22
CA ILE A 238 -34.66 -9.50 3.82
C ILE A 238 -34.98 -9.19 2.36
N GLY A 239 -34.82 -10.15 1.45
CA GLY A 239 -35.02 -10.00 0.01
C GLY A 239 -36.48 -9.65 -0.36
N PRO A 240 -37.50 -10.36 0.15
CA PRO A 240 -38.89 -9.97 -0.01
C PRO A 240 -39.21 -8.61 0.62
N ALA A 241 -38.71 -8.33 1.83
CA ALA A 241 -38.96 -7.08 2.54
C ALA A 241 -38.40 -5.85 1.80
N VAL A 242 -37.15 -5.90 1.34
CA VAL A 242 -36.59 -4.78 0.57
C VAL A 242 -37.30 -4.60 -0.77
N ARG A 243 -37.77 -5.69 -1.41
CA ARG A 243 -38.49 -5.62 -2.68
C ARG A 243 -39.85 -4.93 -2.56
N ASP A 244 -40.56 -5.10 -1.44
CA ASP A 244 -41.81 -4.37 -1.15
C ASP A 244 -41.60 -2.85 -1.05
N LEU A 245 -40.40 -2.45 -0.61
CA LEU A 245 -40.04 -1.03 -0.42
C LEU A 245 -39.58 -0.35 -1.72
N LEU A 246 -39.35 -1.12 -2.79
CA LEU A 246 -38.82 -0.61 -4.06
C LEU A 246 -39.94 -0.39 -5.08
N ALA A 247 -39.83 0.69 -5.85
CA ALA A 247 -40.69 0.92 -7.00
C ALA A 247 -40.42 -0.13 -8.09
N PRO A 248 -41.41 -0.43 -8.96
CA PRO A 248 -41.22 -1.34 -10.08
C PRO A 248 -40.11 -0.84 -11.03
N GLY A 249 -39.23 -1.74 -11.44
CA GLY A 249 -38.12 -1.45 -12.35
C GLY A 249 -36.81 -2.06 -11.89
N ARG A 250 -35.80 -1.99 -12.76
CA ARG A 250 -34.45 -2.42 -12.40
C ARG A 250 -33.68 -1.22 -11.85
N PRO A 251 -32.97 -1.37 -10.71
CA PRO A 251 -32.07 -0.33 -10.24
C PRO A 251 -30.94 -0.10 -11.24
N SER A 252 -30.46 1.14 -11.33
CA SER A 252 -29.31 1.46 -12.16
C SER A 252 -28.03 1.16 -11.40
N THR A 253 -27.08 0.51 -12.08
CA THR A 253 -25.73 0.26 -11.55
C THR A 253 -24.71 0.87 -12.50
N THR A 254 -23.86 1.75 -11.98
CA THR A 254 -22.72 2.32 -12.70
C THR A 254 -21.43 1.76 -12.14
N ARG A 255 -20.53 1.30 -13.01
CA ARG A 255 -19.20 0.81 -12.63
C ARG A 255 -18.15 1.91 -12.86
N LEU A 256 -17.35 2.19 -11.84
CA LEU A 256 -16.37 3.28 -11.84
C LEU A 256 -15.00 2.73 -11.43
N VAL A 257 -13.95 3.19 -12.10
CA VAL A 257 -12.57 3.01 -11.65
C VAL A 257 -12.08 4.33 -11.06
N PRO A 258 -11.38 4.31 -9.91
CA PRO A 258 -10.83 5.53 -9.34
C PRO A 258 -9.77 6.10 -10.29
N VAL A 259 -9.74 7.42 -10.42
CA VAL A 259 -8.61 8.11 -11.05
C VAL A 259 -7.46 8.22 -10.05
N ASP A 260 -6.22 8.19 -10.54
CA ASP A 260 -5.05 8.35 -9.69
C ASP A 260 -5.12 9.67 -8.93
N THR A 261 -4.88 9.64 -7.62
CA THR A 261 -4.95 10.86 -6.79
C THR A 261 -3.84 11.86 -7.13
N GLU A 262 -2.77 11.42 -7.80
CA GLU A 262 -1.69 12.27 -8.30
C GLU A 262 -2.14 13.21 -9.44
N VAL A 263 -3.26 12.93 -10.11
CA VAL A 263 -3.83 13.79 -11.17
C VAL A 263 -4.98 14.67 -10.67
N LEU A 264 -5.36 14.56 -9.39
CA LEU A 264 -6.38 15.41 -8.77
C LEU A 264 -5.71 16.62 -8.08
N PRO A 265 -6.29 17.82 -8.18
CA PRO A 265 -5.74 19.05 -7.59
C PRO A 265 -5.76 19.05 -6.05
#